data_AF-Q0SD22-F1
#
_entry.id   AF-Q0SD22-F1
#
_cell.length_a   1.000
_cell.length_b   1.000
_cell.length_c   1.000
_cell.angle_alpha   90.00
_cell.angle_beta   90.00
_cell.angle_gamma   90.00
#
_symmetry.space_group_name_H-M   'P 1'
#
loop_
_entity.id
_entity.type
_entity.pdbx_description
1 polymer ?
#
loop_
_entity_poly.entity_id
_entity_poly.type
_entity_poly.pdbx_seq_one_letter_code
_entity_poly.pdbx_strand_id
1 'polypeptide(L)' 'MLWLASVRDAFSNKVVGWRTGPRADTDLVLSALDYALFSRDVRGGELIFHSDSKTVLARCSRVS' A
#
# COMPACT_ATOMS: atom_id res chain seq x y z
N MET A 1 5.20 -22.02 0.35
CA MET A 1 5.06 -21.00 -0.71
C MET A 1 5.23 -19.63 -0.06
N LEU A 2 5.86 -18.69 -0.75
CA LEU A 2 6.13 -17.35 -0.23
C LEU A 2 5.41 -16.33 -1.11
N TRP A 3 4.68 -15.41 -0.50
CA TRP A 3 4.02 -14.30 -1.17
C TRP A 3 4.69 -12.98 -0.77
N LEU A 4 4.71 -12.03 -1.70
CA LEU A 4 5.25 -10.69 -1.52
C LEU A 4 4.19 -9.66 -1.93
N ALA A 5 3.84 -8.78 -1.01
CA ALA A 5 3.15 -7.54 -1.32
C ALA A 5 4.17 -6.40 -1.36
N SER A 6 4.01 -5.48 -2.32
CA SER A 6 4.85 -4.28 -2.44
C SER A 6 4.03 -3.07 -2.85
N VAL A 7 4.43 -1.90 -2.36
CA VAL A 7 3.84 -0.61 -2.69
C VAL A 7 4.90 0.22 -3.39
N ARG A 8 4.55 0.74 -4.56
CA ARG A 8 5.44 1.56 -5.38
C ARG A 8 4.95 2.99 -5.42
N ASP A 9 5.88 3.91 -5.27
CA ASP A 9 5.65 5.31 -5.56
C ASP A 9 5.70 5.56 -7.06
N ALA A 10 4.62 6.08 -7.64
CA ALA A 10 4.49 6.22 -9.10
C ALA A 10 5.39 7.33 -9.68
N PHE A 11 5.73 8.35 -8.88
CA PHE A 11 6.55 9.47 -9.34
C PHE A 11 8.04 9.11 -9.39
N SER A 12 8.54 8.46 -8.34
CA SER A 12 9.95 8.07 -8.22
C SER A 12 10.23 6.65 -8.72
N ASN A 13 9.19 5.86 -9.01
CA ASN A 13 9.26 4.44 -9.38
C ASN A 13 9.96 3.56 -8.32
N LYS A 14 10.05 4.02 -7.07
CA LYS A 14 10.68 3.30 -5.96
C LYS A 14 9.67 2.46 -5.19
N VAL A 15 10.10 1.29 -4.71
CA VAL A 15 9.33 0.52 -3.71
C VAL A 15 9.47 1.23 -2.37
N VAL A 16 8.34 1.67 -1.81
CA VAL A 16 8.28 2.44 -0.55
C VAL A 16 7.77 1.62 0.63
N GLY A 17 7.21 0.44 0.38
CA GLY A 17 6.81 -0.51 1.40
C GLY A 17 6.66 -1.90 0.82
N TRP A 18 6.87 -2.93 1.64
CA TRP A 18 6.76 -4.32 1.26
C TRP A 18 6.53 -5.21 2.48
N ARG A 19 5.95 -6.39 2.25
CA ARG A 19 5.79 -7.44 3.28
C ARG A 19 5.78 -8.80 2.61
N THR A 20 6.37 -9.79 3.26
CA THR A 20 6.27 -11.20 2.86
C THR A 20 5.40 -12.00 3.81
N GLY A 21 4.75 -13.04 3.29
CA GLY A 21 3.86 -13.88 4.09
C GLY A 21 3.57 -15.24 3.47
N PRO A 22 2.98 -16.16 4.23
CA PRO A 22 2.64 -17.49 3.76
C PRO A 22 1.37 -17.54 2.89
N ARG A 23 0.57 -16.46 2.86
CA ARG A 23 -0.70 -16.34 2.13
C ARG A 23 -0.81 -14.98 1.43
N ALA A 24 -1.52 -14.95 0.30
CA ALA A 24 -1.89 -13.71 -0.40
C ALA A 24 -3.26 -13.24 0.10
N ASP A 25 -3.28 -12.51 1.21
CA ASP A 25 -4.48 -11.98 1.86
C ASP A 25 -4.40 -10.45 2.04
N THR A 26 -5.52 -9.88 2.50
CA THR A 26 -5.64 -8.43 2.72
C THR A 26 -4.65 -7.94 3.78
N ASP A 27 -4.38 -8.72 4.83
CA ASP A 27 -3.45 -8.35 5.89
C ASP A 27 -2.02 -8.19 5.35
N LEU A 28 -1.60 -9.06 4.43
CA LEU A 28 -0.31 -8.93 3.76
C LEU A 28 -0.20 -7.59 2.99
N VAL A 29 -1.26 -7.19 2.29
CA VAL A 29 -1.29 -5.95 1.51
C VAL A 29 -1.38 -4.71 2.41
N LEU A 30 -2.22 -4.73 3.43
CA LEU A 30 -2.36 -3.64 4.40
C LEU A 30 -1.04 -3.41 5.16
N SER A 31 -0.36 -4.47 5.55
CA SER A 31 0.96 -4.37 6.22
C SER A 31 2.00 -3.68 5.34
N ALA A 32 2.02 -3.98 4.04
CA ALA A 32 2.93 -3.33 3.09
C ALA A 32 2.57 -1.85 2.88
N LEU A 33 1.27 -1.51 2.90
CA LEU A 33 0.78 -0.14 2.79
C LEU A 33 1.07 0.68 4.04
N ASP A 34 0.84 0.14 5.23
CA ASP A 34 1.15 0.82 6.49
C ASP A 34 2.63 1.15 6.59
N TYR A 35 3.51 0.23 6.17
CA TYR A 35 4.94 0.50 6.11
C TYR A 35 5.28 1.66 5.13
N ALA A 36 4.63 1.70 3.96
CA ALA A 36 4.81 2.79 3.00
C ALA A 36 4.26 4.15 3.47
N LEU A 37 3.23 4.15 4.32
CA LEU A 37 2.67 5.35 4.91
C LEU A 37 3.50 5.85 6.09
N PHE A 38 3.93 4.95 6.97
CA PHE A 38 4.73 5.29 8.14
C PHE A 38 6.07 5.94 7.78
N SER A 39 6.67 5.54 6.66
CA SER A 39 7.94 6.08 6.19
C SER A 39 7.86 7.47 5.56
N ARG A 40 6.67 8.09 5.47
CA ARG A 40 6.45 9.35 4.77
C ARG A 40 5.55 10.29 5.58
N ASP A 41 5.84 11.58 5.55
CA ASP A 41 4.90 12.60 6.05
C ASP A 41 3.81 12.82 5.00
N VAL A 42 2.66 12.18 5.18
CA VAL A 42 1.54 12.24 4.24
C VAL A 42 0.35 12.87 4.96
N ARG A 43 -0.14 14.00 4.46
CA ARG A 43 -1.37 14.62 4.99
C ARG A 43 -2.61 14.02 4.33
N GLY A 44 -3.72 14.06 5.05
CA GLY A 44 -5.00 13.56 4.53
C GLY A 44 -5.39 14.28 3.25
N GLY A 45 -5.73 13.51 2.20
CA GLY A 45 -6.15 14.06 0.90
C GLY A 45 -5.02 14.35 -0.10
N GLU A 46 -3.75 14.29 0.31
CA GLU A 46 -2.60 14.55 -0.59
C GLU A 46 -2.09 13.29 -1.31
N LEU A 47 -2.54 12.11 -0.89
CA LEU A 47 -2.13 10.83 -1.47
C LEU A 47 -3.32 10.09 -2.07
N ILE A 48 -3.20 9.75 -3.35
CA ILE A 48 -4.09 8.83 -4.03
C ILE A 48 -3.44 7.45 -4.04
N PHE A 49 -4.14 6.46 -3.50
CA PHE A 49 -3.72 5.07 -3.60
C PHE A 49 -4.43 4.42 -4.79
N HIS A 50 -3.65 3.86 -5.71
CA HIS A 50 -4.15 3.14 -6.87
C HIS A 50 -3.82 1.66 -6.73
N SER A 51 -4.86 0.82 -6.67
CA SER A 51 -4.74 -0.62 -6.85
C SER A 51 -5.24 -0.96 -8.25
N ASP A 52 -4.48 -1.72 -9.03
CA ASP A 52 -4.91 -2.21 -10.35
C ASP A 52 -5.97 -3.33 -10.23
N SER A 53 -6.64 -3.43 -9.08
CA SER A 53 -7.81 -4.29 -8.93
C SER A 53 -8.98 -3.69 -9.69
N LYS A 54 -9.31 -4.27 -10.85
CA LYS A 54 -10.42 -3.83 -11.72
C LYS A 54 -11.81 -4.01 -11.09
N THR A 55 -11.90 -4.46 -9.84
CA THR A 55 -13.16 -4.82 -9.17
C THR A 55 -13.41 -4.03 -7.88
N VAL A 56 -12.38 -3.44 -7.23
CA VAL A 56 -12.55 -2.74 -5.94
C VAL A 56 -11.75 -1.43 -5.91
N LEU A 57 -12.46 -0.32 -5.67
CA LEU A 57 -11.85 0.99 -5.40
C LEU A 57 -11.20 0.99 -4.01
N ALA A 58 -9.89 1.19 -3.95
CA ALA A 58 -9.20 1.43 -2.69
C ALA A 58 -9.38 2.90 -2.29
N ARG A 59 -10.38 3.19 -1.47
CA ARG A 59 -10.64 4.53 -0.91
C ARG A 59 -9.94 4.65 0.45
N CYS A 60 -8.90 5.47 0.53
CA CYS A 60 -8.24 5.81 1.79
C CYS A 60 -8.77 7.17 2.28
N SER A 61 -9.59 7.18 3.33
CA SER A 61 -9.92 8.40 4.08
C SER A 61 -9.29 8.28 5.46
N ARG A 62 -8.21 9.02 5.70
CA ARG A 62 -7.61 9.14 7.03
C ARG A 62 -8.50 10.05 7.86
N VAL A 63 -9.17 9.49 8.86
CA VAL A 63 -9.82 10.28 9.91
C VAL A 63 -8.68 10.73 10.84
N SER A 64 -8.57 12.05 11.04
CA SER A 64 -7.66 12.65 12.03
C SER A 64 -8.06 12.28 13.45
#